data_AF-A0A5C8LFF6-F1
#
_entry.id   AF-A0A5C8LFF6-F1
#
_cell.length_a   1.000
_cell.length_b   1.000
_cell.length_c   1.000
_cell.angle_alpha   90.00
_cell.angle_beta   90.00
_cell.angle_gamma   90.00
#
_symmetry.space_group_name_H-M   'P 1'
#
loop_
_entity.id
_entity.type
_entity.pdbx_description
1 polymer ?
#
loop_
_entity_poly.entity_id
_entity_poly.type
_entity_poly.pdbx_seq_one_letter_code
_entity_poly.pdbx_strand_id
1 'polypeptide(L)'
;MYWYTTGSYLLVGLFIYFIRRPYLKVSKTNLSKRGFAKELILNPDSIKEIIYSSGQVVIEVKGSSKWVYSKTLQRFDVAALAGRLKKFAEQNQVVFVDKTI
;
A
#
# COMPACT_ATOMS: atom_id res chain seq x y z
N MET A 1 -1.98 -25.85 33.39
CA MET A 1 -2.97 -24.79 33.05
C MET A 1 -2.34 -23.61 32.32
N TYR A 2 -1.30 -22.95 32.83
CA TYR A 2 -0.71 -21.74 32.22
C TYR A 2 -0.21 -21.89 30.77
N TRP A 3 0.39 -23.03 30.42
CA TRP A 3 0.93 -23.27 29.06
C TRP A 3 -0.13 -23.27 27.95
N TYR A 4 -1.35 -23.74 28.26
CA TYR A 4 -2.46 -23.70 27.29
C TYR A 4 -2.92 -22.27 27.04
N THR A 5 -3.00 -21.45 28.09
CA THR A 5 -3.33 -20.03 27.97
C THR A 5 -2.28 -19.31 27.15
N THR A 6 -0.99 -19.52 27.45
CA THR A 6 0.12 -18.94 26.69
C THR A 6 0.11 -19.36 25.22
N GLY A 7 -0.13 -20.64 24.94
CA GLY A 7 -0.25 -21.15 23.57
C GLY A 7 -1.41 -20.51 22.81
N SER A 8 -2.58 -20.36 23.45
CA SER A 8 -3.76 -19.73 22.85
C SER A 8 -3.54 -18.26 22.51
N TYR A 9 -2.86 -17.49 23.37
CA TYR A 9 -2.53 -16.08 23.08
C TYR A 9 -1.51 -15.94 21.94
N LEU A 10 -0.51 -16.82 21.87
CA LEU A 10 0.44 -16.83 20.75
C LEU A 10 -0.24 -17.17 19.43
N LEU A 11 -1.14 -18.15 19.43
CA LEU A 11 -1.93 -18.52 18.25
C LEU A 11 -2.77 -17.36 17.74
N VAL A 12 -3.50 -16.68 18.64
CA VAL A 12 -4.29 -15.49 18.30
C VAL A 12 -3.40 -14.37 17.78
N GLY A 13 -2.23 -14.12 18.39
CA GLY A 13 -1.27 -13.12 17.92
C GLY A 13 -0.79 -13.39 16.50
N LEU A 14 -0.44 -14.65 16.20
CA LEU A 14 -0.06 -15.07 14.84
C LEU A 14 -1.23 -14.91 13.86
N PHE A 15 -2.43 -15.30 14.27
CA PHE A 15 -3.62 -15.23 13.43
C PHE A 15 -3.95 -13.78 13.05
N ILE A 16 -3.89 -12.85 14.02
CA ILE A 16 -4.09 -11.42 13.80
C ILE A 16 -2.99 -10.85 12.89
N TYR A 17 -1.73 -11.26 13.09
CA TYR A 17 -0.61 -10.84 12.25
C TYR A 17 -0.82 -11.26 10.79
N PHE A 18 -1.25 -12.50 10.54
CA PHE A 18 -1.53 -12.99 9.18
C PHE A 18 -2.79 -12.38 8.55
N ILE A 19 -3.78 -11.98 9.35
CA ILE A 19 -5.04 -11.40 8.86
C ILE A 19 -4.91 -9.91 8.52
N ARG A 20 -4.01 -9.16 9.17
CA ARG A 20 -3.75 -7.75 8.85
C ARG A 20 -3.00 -7.60 7.52
N ARG A 21 -3.66 -7.94 6.41
CA ARG A 21 -3.16 -7.63 5.07
C ARG A 21 -3.15 -6.11 4.91
N PRO A 22 -1.98 -5.47 4.74
CA PRO A 22 -1.93 -4.04 4.46
C PRO A 22 -2.57 -3.85 3.10
N TYR A 23 -3.63 -3.08 2.94
CA TYR A 23 -4.24 -2.84 1.63
C TYR A 23 -4.06 -1.39 1.20
N LEU A 24 -3.77 -1.21 -0.09
CA LEU A 24 -3.83 0.10 -0.75
C LEU A 24 -5.09 0.14 -1.59
N LYS A 25 -6.01 1.04 -1.24
CA LYS A 25 -7.22 1.28 -1.99
C LYS A 25 -6.97 2.48 -2.92
N VAL A 26 -7.04 2.22 -4.22
CA VAL A 26 -6.94 3.24 -5.27
C VAL A 26 -8.37 3.66 -5.63
N SER A 27 -8.78 4.85 -5.23
CA SER A 27 -10.01 5.49 -5.70
C SER A 27 -9.69 6.42 -6.89
N LYS A 28 -10.72 6.88 -7.61
CA LYS A 28 -10.55 7.82 -8.73
C LYS A 28 -9.97 9.17 -8.27
N THR A 29 -10.31 9.57 -7.05
CA THR A 29 -9.97 10.90 -6.50
C THR A 29 -8.94 10.83 -5.39
N ASN A 30 -8.73 9.67 -4.75
CA ASN A 30 -7.90 9.55 -3.55
C ASN A 30 -7.18 8.20 -3.48
N LEU A 31 -5.99 8.18 -2.88
CA LEU A 31 -5.29 6.96 -2.50
C LEU A 31 -5.44 6.76 -1.00
N SER A 32 -5.98 5.63 -0.55
CA SER A 32 -6.05 5.32 0.87
C SER A 32 -5.20 4.11 1.25
N LYS A 33 -4.44 4.26 2.33
CA LYS A 33 -3.61 3.23 2.95
C LYS A 33 -4.18 2.92 4.32
N ARG A 34 -4.39 1.65 4.64
CA ARG A 34 -4.65 1.23 6.03
C ARG A 34 -3.36 1.43 6.85
N GLY A 35 -3.33 2.44 7.71
CA GLY A 35 -2.31 2.59 8.75
C GLY A 35 -2.59 1.67 9.95
N PHE A 36 -1.71 1.72 10.95
CA PHE A 36 -1.83 0.85 12.13
C PHE A 36 -3.05 1.19 13.01
N ALA A 37 -3.39 2.48 13.10
CA ALA A 37 -4.52 2.98 13.89
C ALA A 37 -5.60 3.72 13.06
N LYS A 38 -5.21 4.35 11.95
CA LYS A 38 -6.11 5.14 11.09
C LYS A 38 -5.84 4.87 9.62
N GLU A 39 -6.88 4.98 8.79
CA GLU A 39 -6.72 5.02 7.34
C GLU A 39 -6.12 6.37 6.93
N LEU A 40 -4.99 6.32 6.23
CA LEU A 40 -4.31 7.48 5.67
C LEU A 40 -4.85 7.71 4.27
N ILE A 41 -5.49 8.84 4.04
CA ILE A 41 -6.05 9.23 2.74
C ILE A 41 -5.12 10.30 2.16
N LEU A 42 -4.70 10.11 0.92
CA LEU A 42 -3.91 11.07 0.15
C LEU A 42 -4.74 11.59 -1.01
N ASN A 43 -4.81 12.92 -1.08
CA ASN A 43 -5.37 13.63 -2.21
C ASN A 43 -4.31 13.73 -3.33
N PRO A 44 -4.72 13.87 -4.59
CA PRO A 44 -3.80 13.90 -5.73
C PRO A 44 -2.79 15.04 -5.64
N ASP A 45 -3.22 16.21 -5.13
CA ASP A 45 -2.37 17.41 -4.97
C ASP A 45 -1.20 17.20 -4.01
N SER A 46 -1.33 16.22 -3.10
CA SER A 46 -0.27 15.88 -2.14
C SER A 46 0.73 14.87 -2.70
N ILE A 47 0.51 14.34 -3.90
CA ILE A 47 1.36 13.34 -4.54
C ILE A 47 2.35 14.06 -5.43
N LYS A 48 3.64 13.82 -5.19
CA LYS A 48 4.72 14.40 -5.99
C LYS A 48 4.96 13.58 -7.26
N GLU A 49 5.15 12.27 -7.09
CA GLU A 49 5.39 11.35 -8.19
C GLU A 49 5.00 9.93 -7.80
N ILE A 50 4.56 9.16 -8.81
CA ILE A 50 4.28 7.73 -8.68
C ILE A 50 5.32 7.01 -9.55
N ILE A 51 6.20 6.26 -8.91
CA ILE A 51 7.22 5.45 -9.58
C ILE A 51 6.76 4.00 -9.62
N TYR A 52 6.66 3.46 -10.82
CA TYR A 52 6.46 2.03 -11.04
C TYR A 52 7.77 1.35 -11.39
N SER A 53 8.04 0.22 -10.75
CA SER A 53 9.19 -0.66 -11.03
C SER A 53 8.69 -2.11 -11.06
N SER A 54 9.42 -2.99 -11.75
CA SER A 54 9.03 -4.40 -11.91
C SER A 54 8.87 -5.09 -10.54
N GLY A 55 7.62 -5.24 -10.09
CA GLY A 55 7.28 -5.82 -8.79
C GLY A 55 7.20 -4.84 -7.61
N GLN A 56 7.36 -3.54 -7.84
CA GLN A 56 7.25 -2.51 -6.79
C GLN A 56 6.58 -1.22 -7.29
N VAL A 57 5.68 -0.66 -6.49
CA VAL A 57 5.09 0.66 -6.70
C VAL A 57 5.52 1.55 -5.56
N VAL A 58 5.91 2.76 -5.90
CA VAL A 58 6.45 3.73 -4.98
C VAL A 58 5.71 5.04 -5.18
N ILE A 59 5.07 5.53 -4.12
CA ILE A 59 4.34 6.80 -4.14
C ILE A 59 5.11 7.79 -3.28
N GLU A 60 5.64 8.84 -3.91
CA GLU A 60 6.25 9.96 -3.20
C GLU A 60 5.18 11.00 -2.85
N VAL A 61 5.07 11.28 -1.56
CA VAL A 61 4.13 12.25 -1.01
C VAL A 61 4.88 13.52 -0.67
N LYS A 62 4.33 14.67 -1.05
CA LYS A 62 4.89 15.99 -0.71
C LYS A 62 4.76 16.21 0.80
N GLY A 63 5.89 16.23 1.50
CA GLY A 63 5.96 16.48 2.94
C GLY A 63 5.58 15.29 3.84
N SER A 64 5.45 14.07 3.30
CA SER A 64 5.23 12.86 4.10
C SER A 64 6.17 11.72 3.69
N SER A 65 6.16 10.65 4.48
CA SER A 65 6.95 9.46 4.20
C SER A 65 6.52 8.80 2.90
N LYS A 66 7.50 8.35 2.13
CA LYS A 66 7.34 7.59 0.90
C LYS A 66 6.59 6.29 1.15
N TRP A 67 5.59 5.99 0.32
CA TRP A 67 4.85 4.74 0.43
C TRP A 67 5.40 3.74 -0.58
N VAL A 68 5.97 2.67 -0.04
CA VAL A 68 6.57 1.61 -0.84
C VAL A 68 5.68 0.38 -0.76
N TYR A 69 5.25 -0.09 -1.92
CA TYR A 69 4.44 -1.29 -2.08
C TYR A 69 5.21 -2.29 -2.92
N SER A 70 5.44 -3.49 -2.40
CA SER A 70 6.15 -4.55 -3.14
C SER A 70 5.34 -5.83 -3.22
N LYS A 71 5.53 -6.55 -4.33
CA LYS A 71 4.87 -7.84 -4.58
C LYS A 71 5.21 -8.86 -3.50
N THR A 72 6.44 -8.85 -3.00
CA THR A 72 6.97 -9.81 -2.02
C THR A 72 6.47 -9.57 -0.61
N LEU A 73 6.47 -8.31 -0.13
CA LEU A 73 6.01 -8.03 1.24
C LEU A 73 4.48 -8.08 1.39
N GLN A 74 3.74 -7.70 0.36
CA GLN A 74 2.29 -7.51 0.51
C GLN A 74 1.43 -8.47 -0.31
N ARG A 75 2.06 -9.37 -1.10
CA ARG A 75 1.38 -10.35 -1.98
C ARG A 75 0.24 -9.70 -2.81
N PHE A 76 0.48 -8.51 -3.35
CA PHE A 76 -0.44 -7.85 -4.27
C PHE A 76 -0.06 -8.12 -5.72
N ASP A 77 -1.07 -8.10 -6.58
CA ASP A 77 -0.86 -7.95 -8.01
C ASP A 77 -0.48 -6.49 -8.30
N VAL A 78 0.84 -6.26 -8.26
CA VAL A 78 1.46 -4.95 -8.51
C VAL A 78 1.20 -4.48 -9.95
N ALA A 79 0.99 -5.40 -10.91
CA ALA A 79 0.66 -5.04 -12.29
C ALA A 79 -0.76 -4.49 -12.40
N ALA A 80 -1.74 -5.16 -11.76
CA ALA A 80 -3.11 -4.65 -11.70
C ALA A 80 -3.19 -3.30 -10.98
N LEU A 81 -2.40 -3.11 -9.91
CA LEU A 81 -2.30 -1.86 -9.17
C LEU A 81 -1.70 -0.73 -10.03
N ALA A 82 -0.64 -1.03 -10.78
CA ALA A 82 -0.01 -0.08 -11.69
C ALA A 82 -0.97 0.39 -12.78
N GLY A 83 -1.77 -0.52 -13.36
CA GLY A 83 -2.81 -0.15 -14.31
C GLY A 83 -3.86 0.82 -13.72
N ARG A 84 -4.22 0.65 -12.45
CA ARG A 84 -5.14 1.57 -11.75
C ARG A 84 -4.46 2.91 -11.43
N LEU A 85 -3.19 2.89 -11.03
CA LEU A 85 -2.41 4.09 -10.74
C LEU A 85 -2.12 4.91 -11.99
N LYS A 86 -1.88 4.27 -13.14
CA LYS A 86 -1.73 4.95 -14.43
C LYS A 86 -3.00 5.73 -14.80
N LYS A 87 -4.17 5.08 -14.69
CA LYS A 87 -5.47 5.74 -14.91
C LYS A 87 -5.71 6.89 -13.93
N PHE A 88 -5.33 6.71 -12.67
CA PHE A 88 -5.41 7.77 -11.65
C PHE A 88 -4.49 8.95 -11.97
N ALA A 89 -3.26 8.67 -12.41
CA ALA A 89 -2.28 9.68 -12.79
C ALA A 89 -2.73 10.49 -14.01
N GLU A 90 -3.26 9.82 -15.04
CA GLU A 90 -3.84 10.47 -16.23
C GLU A 90 -5.03 11.38 -15.86
N GLN A 91 -5.90 10.95 -14.94
CA GLN A 91 -7.06 11.74 -14.52
C GLN A 91 -6.72 12.96 -13.67
N ASN A 92 -5.69 12.86 -12.84
CA ASN A 92 -5.35 13.90 -11.86
C ASN A 92 -4.05 14.65 -12.23
N GLN A 93 -3.53 14.46 -13.45
CA GLN A 93 -2.29 15.08 -13.94
C GLN A 93 -1.08 14.86 -13.01
N VAL A 94 -0.99 13.69 -12.39
CA VAL A 94 0.12 13.32 -11.50
C VAL A 94 1.26 12.70 -12.33
N VAL A 95 2.50 13.01 -11.99
CA VAL A 95 3.68 12.46 -12.68
C VAL A 95 3.78 10.95 -12.41
N PHE A 96 3.69 10.14 -13.47
CA PHE A 96 3.88 8.69 -13.42
C PHE A 96 5.19 8.33 -14.13
N VAL A 97 6.15 7.80 -13.39
CA VAL A 97 7.45 7.37 -13.91
C VAL A 97 7.47 5.84 -13.98
N ASP A 98 7.51 5.31 -15.20
CA ASP A 98 7.74 3.89 -15.41
C ASP A 98 9.25 3.63 -15.48
N LYS A 99 9.77 2.87 -14.50
CA LYS A 99 11.19 2.53 -14.38
C LYS A 99 11.44 1.03 -14.64
N THR A 100 10.64 0.42 -15.50
CA THR A 100 10.98 -0.90 -16.08
C THR A 100 12.20 -0.75 -16.99
N ILE A 101 13.39 -0.99 -16.43
CA ILE A 101 14.65 -1.21 -17.16
C ILE A 101 14.84 -2.71 -17.29
#